data_AF-A0A843KX88-F1
#
_entry.id   AF-A0A843KX88-F1
#
_cell.length_a   1.000
_cell.length_b   1.000
_cell.length_c   1.000
_cell.angle_alpha   90.00
_cell.angle_beta   90.00
_cell.angle_gamma   90.00
#
_symmetry.space_group_name_H-M   'P 1'
#
loop_
_entity.id
_entity.type
_entity.pdbx_description
1 polymer ?
#
loop_
_entity_poly.entity_id
_entity_poly.type
_entity_poly.pdbx_seq_one_letter_code
_entity_poly.pdbx_strand_id
1 'polypeptide(L)'
;MANSWLTEEWLILKPYVVSLTLATLFILLLTTGCASQQDGPGQAGIIPQTMSPSAGVDSMTLVATDGNASLYKIGNISVIRVEGSYREMGRQYGRLVGTCIAKMYETIVASIGEPGFIIGLESEEQLVNFSMRQYSLYPQEYREIVEGMAESSGIPVAHIAVIDQVVPTFALYPQTELTPDRVQAILAGKVDPTPGNTSAIPDGHHCSSIIAWGDYTGGGPLVMGRNFDFGQAYRHFNPYRSVIVYNPTDGSVPTAVLGWSGTVGGIEMFNRAGLVMETDDNHVVTAPNNEVHIDRIPLTVLVLRLGMDSAAIEQFDAAMKTARFGYPLLSNVATEEEGYTYEIGTRDVVRRGDDRYGLQVIANFPLAPYWDEPSDMTDLDTGLSISRRNNLIALAEKYKGAINATVMEAILDTRYADGGASFDTAPEGGSVTIYQFVYIPKIRMLYLKAPTYDDWTAVPLAPLFKNP
;
A
#
# COMPACT_ATOMS: atom_id res chain seq x y z
N MET A 1 23.01 54.01 23.67
CA MET A 1 22.22 55.22 23.97
C MET A 1 21.81 55.85 22.64
N ALA A 2 20.62 56.43 22.43
CA ALA A 2 19.29 56.18 23.01
C ALA A 2 18.29 57.12 22.29
N ASN A 3 17.18 56.58 21.79
CA ASN A 3 15.98 57.33 21.31
C ASN A 3 16.23 58.24 20.07
N SER A 4 15.21 58.79 19.37
CA SER A 4 13.76 58.87 19.66
C SER A 4 12.86 58.63 18.42
N TRP A 5 11.55 58.60 18.64
CA TRP A 5 10.49 58.38 17.64
C TRP A 5 9.67 59.68 17.40
N LEU A 6 8.92 59.69 16.28
CA LEU A 6 7.58 60.32 16.04
C LEU A 6 7.29 61.81 16.36
N THR A 7 6.83 62.50 15.30
CA THR A 7 5.77 63.55 15.23
C THR A 7 5.16 63.43 13.81
N GLU A 8 3.87 63.13 13.57
CA GLU A 8 2.66 64.01 13.60
C GLU A 8 2.83 65.31 12.78
N GLU A 9 1.88 65.82 11.97
CA GLU A 9 0.39 65.78 11.90
C GLU A 9 -0.12 65.34 10.47
N TRP A 10 -1.30 64.74 10.19
CA TRP A 10 -2.72 65.18 10.28
C TRP A 10 -3.02 66.52 9.54
N LEU A 11 -4.02 66.73 8.65
CA LEU A 11 -5.19 66.02 8.05
C LEU A 11 -5.32 66.44 6.53
N ILE A 12 -6.20 65.90 5.64
CA ILE A 12 -7.62 66.30 5.41
C ILE A 12 -8.25 65.54 4.18
N LEU A 13 -9.51 65.09 4.33
CA LEU A 13 -10.60 64.78 3.34
C LEU A 13 -10.42 63.84 2.09
N LYS A 14 -10.85 62.58 2.29
CA LYS A 14 -12.02 61.87 1.65
C LYS A 14 -11.99 61.36 0.16
N PRO A 15 -12.87 60.39 -0.22
CA PRO A 15 -12.59 59.42 -1.29
C PRO A 15 -13.62 59.30 -2.43
N TYR A 16 -13.27 58.49 -3.45
CA TYR A 16 -14.19 57.76 -4.33
C TYR A 16 -13.93 56.25 -4.11
N VAL A 17 -14.87 55.37 -3.74
CA VAL A 17 -16.19 55.04 -4.31
C VAL A 17 -16.09 54.18 -5.58
N VAL A 18 -16.20 52.87 -5.40
CA VAL A 18 -16.75 51.90 -6.36
C VAL A 18 -17.73 51.03 -5.57
N SER A 19 -18.99 50.96 -6.00
CA SER A 19 -20.09 50.40 -5.20
C SER A 19 -20.57 49.04 -5.71
N LEU A 20 -21.07 48.23 -4.79
CA LEU A 20 -21.73 46.94 -5.02
C LEU A 20 -23.26 47.12 -5.13
N THR A 21 -23.89 46.69 -6.23
CA THR A 21 -25.35 46.43 -6.39
C THR A 21 -25.56 45.63 -7.70
N LEU A 22 -26.39 44.58 -7.88
CA LEU A 22 -27.70 44.10 -7.38
C LEU A 22 -28.97 44.62 -8.09
N ALA A 23 -29.49 43.80 -9.02
CA ALA A 23 -30.81 43.75 -9.69
C ALA A 23 -30.87 42.44 -10.55
N THR A 24 -31.90 41.59 -10.70
CA THR A 24 -33.32 41.49 -10.24
C THR A 24 -34.28 42.48 -10.94
N LEU A 25 -35.46 42.14 -11.54
CA LEU A 25 -36.44 41.01 -11.54
C LEU A 25 -36.85 40.64 -13.01
N PHE A 26 -37.72 39.67 -13.41
CA PHE A 26 -38.28 38.37 -12.91
C PHE A 26 -39.30 37.83 -13.99
N ILE A 27 -40.27 36.96 -13.63
CA ILE A 27 -41.56 36.62 -14.32
C ILE A 27 -41.64 35.36 -15.25
N LEU A 28 -41.93 34.21 -14.59
CA LEU A 28 -43.07 33.28 -14.78
C LEU A 28 -43.39 32.51 -16.10
N LEU A 29 -43.45 31.17 -15.99
CA LEU A 29 -44.68 30.30 -16.00
C LEU A 29 -44.24 28.82 -15.81
N LEU A 30 -44.38 28.17 -14.65
CA LEU A 30 -45.57 27.50 -14.02
C LEU A 30 -46.10 26.21 -14.69
N THR A 31 -45.81 25.05 -14.05
CA THR A 31 -46.74 23.93 -13.68
C THR A 31 -45.94 22.90 -12.83
N THR A 32 -46.03 22.89 -11.49
CA THR A 32 -46.95 22.08 -10.64
C THR A 32 -46.73 20.56 -10.66
N GLY A 33 -46.32 20.00 -9.51
CA GLY A 33 -46.17 18.55 -9.28
C GLY A 33 -45.74 18.23 -7.85
N CYS A 34 -46.64 18.38 -6.88
CA CYS A 34 -46.33 18.19 -5.45
C CYS A 34 -46.64 16.78 -4.96
N ALA A 35 -45.74 16.18 -4.18
CA ALA A 35 -46.09 15.19 -3.16
C ALA A 35 -45.07 15.28 -2.01
N SER A 36 -45.54 15.53 -0.79
CA SER A 36 -44.73 15.53 0.43
C SER A 36 -45.27 14.48 1.40
N GLN A 37 -44.38 13.84 2.15
CA GLN A 37 -44.75 13.04 3.31
C GLN A 37 -43.73 13.25 4.45
N GLN A 38 -44.19 13.10 5.68
CA GLN A 38 -43.57 13.71 6.86
C GLN A 38 -42.66 12.74 7.62
N ASP A 39 -41.61 13.27 8.25
CA ASP A 39 -40.81 12.57 9.24
C ASP A 39 -41.59 12.29 10.53
N GLY A 40 -41.39 11.10 11.10
CA GLY A 40 -41.92 10.66 12.39
C GLY A 40 -41.10 9.45 12.88
N PRO A 41 -40.70 9.39 14.16
CA PRO A 41 -39.55 8.56 14.55
C PRO A 41 -39.91 7.10 14.89
N GLY A 42 -39.02 6.19 14.48
CA GLY A 42 -38.75 4.94 15.19
C GLY A 42 -39.36 3.66 14.59
N GLN A 43 -38.60 3.00 13.72
CA GLN A 43 -38.61 1.53 13.63
C GLN A 43 -37.23 1.01 13.17
N ALA A 44 -36.87 -0.19 13.62
CA ALA A 44 -35.60 -0.82 13.32
C ALA A 44 -35.69 -1.72 12.08
N GLY A 45 -34.56 -1.95 11.40
CA GLY A 45 -34.38 -3.08 10.49
C GLY A 45 -34.94 -2.89 9.08
N ILE A 46 -34.24 -2.11 8.25
CA ILE A 46 -34.18 -2.38 6.81
C ILE A 46 -32.71 -2.65 6.48
N ILE A 47 -32.35 -3.93 6.42
CA ILE A 47 -31.11 -4.37 5.78
C ILE A 47 -31.31 -4.15 4.26
N PRO A 48 -30.41 -3.44 3.55
CA PRO A 48 -30.50 -3.32 2.10
C PRO A 48 -30.56 -4.69 1.44
N GLN A 49 -31.54 -4.90 0.56
CA GLN A 49 -31.68 -6.18 -0.14
C GLN A 49 -30.44 -6.45 -0.98
N THR A 50 -29.80 -7.60 -0.73
CA THR A 50 -28.74 -8.24 -1.53
C THR A 50 -28.19 -7.39 -2.67
N MET A 51 -27.21 -6.54 -2.37
CA MET A 51 -26.36 -6.00 -3.43
C MET A 51 -25.62 -7.19 -4.04
N SER A 52 -25.93 -7.47 -5.32
CA SER A 52 -25.10 -8.33 -6.16
C SER A 52 -23.64 -7.84 -6.13
N PRO A 53 -22.65 -8.70 -6.41
CA PRO A 53 -21.31 -8.20 -6.76
C PRO A 53 -21.42 -7.12 -7.84
N SER A 54 -20.53 -6.14 -7.77
CA SER A 54 -20.48 -4.96 -8.64
C SER A 54 -20.63 -5.30 -10.12
N ALA A 55 -21.30 -4.41 -10.86
CA ALA A 55 -21.94 -4.74 -12.13
C ALA A 55 -20.95 -5.00 -13.27
N GLY A 56 -20.52 -6.26 -13.39
CA GLY A 56 -19.58 -6.74 -14.40
C GLY A 56 -18.17 -6.89 -13.84
N VAL A 57 -17.49 -7.96 -14.22
CA VAL A 57 -16.03 -8.00 -14.15
C VAL A 57 -15.53 -7.10 -15.28
N ASP A 58 -14.70 -6.11 -14.95
CA ASP A 58 -14.14 -5.18 -15.92
C ASP A 58 -13.43 -5.93 -17.05
N SER A 59 -13.76 -5.61 -18.30
CA SER A 59 -13.29 -6.41 -19.44
C SER A 59 -11.82 -6.13 -19.72
N MET A 60 -10.93 -6.99 -19.22
CA MET A 60 -9.49 -6.99 -19.52
C MET A 60 -9.26 -6.89 -21.04
N THR A 61 -8.79 -5.73 -21.49
CA THR A 61 -8.53 -5.45 -22.90
C THR A 61 -7.08 -5.85 -23.21
N LEU A 62 -6.89 -6.79 -24.13
CA LEU A 62 -5.55 -7.18 -24.59
C LEU A 62 -4.90 -6.02 -25.36
N VAL A 63 -3.70 -5.63 -24.94
CA VAL A 63 -2.92 -4.51 -25.52
C VAL A 63 -1.76 -5.02 -26.37
N ALA A 64 -1.03 -6.03 -25.88
CA ALA A 64 0.14 -6.59 -26.57
C ALA A 64 0.43 -8.03 -26.13
N THR A 65 1.22 -8.76 -26.92
CA THR A 65 1.64 -10.15 -26.66
C THR A 65 3.10 -10.36 -27.07
N ASP A 66 3.85 -11.16 -26.30
CA ASP A 66 5.20 -11.61 -26.65
C ASP A 66 5.33 -13.12 -26.37
N GLY A 67 5.22 -13.94 -27.42
CA GLY A 67 5.10 -15.40 -27.27
C GLY A 67 3.87 -15.78 -26.43
N ASN A 68 4.09 -16.41 -25.27
CA ASN A 68 3.02 -16.80 -24.33
C ASN A 68 2.65 -15.66 -23.34
N ALA A 69 3.37 -14.54 -23.36
CA ALA A 69 3.11 -13.39 -22.51
C ALA A 69 2.03 -12.46 -23.09
N SER A 70 1.36 -11.72 -22.22
CA SER A 70 0.27 -10.80 -22.58
C SER A 70 0.24 -9.60 -21.64
N LEU A 71 0.12 -8.40 -22.22
CA LEU A 71 -0.24 -7.18 -21.51
C LEU A 71 -1.73 -6.91 -21.73
N TYR A 72 -2.49 -6.80 -20.64
CA TYR A 72 -3.86 -6.29 -20.65
C TYR A 72 -3.94 -4.93 -19.94
N LYS A 73 -4.99 -4.18 -20.24
CA LYS A 73 -5.46 -3.04 -19.42
C LYS A 73 -6.86 -3.33 -18.87
N ILE A 74 -7.08 -2.94 -17.63
CA ILE A 74 -8.37 -3.04 -16.92
C ILE A 74 -8.53 -1.77 -16.08
N GLY A 75 -9.48 -0.90 -16.45
CA GLY A 75 -9.43 0.51 -16.04
C GLY A 75 -8.05 1.13 -16.38
N ASN A 76 -7.42 1.79 -15.41
CA ASN A 76 -6.05 2.29 -15.53
C ASN A 76 -4.97 1.22 -15.30
N ILE A 77 -5.29 0.07 -14.70
CA ILE A 77 -4.34 -0.92 -14.19
C ILE A 77 -3.74 -1.73 -15.33
N SER A 78 -2.41 -1.86 -15.36
CA SER A 78 -1.71 -2.83 -16.22
C SER A 78 -1.83 -4.23 -15.63
N VAL A 79 -2.12 -5.24 -16.45
CA VAL A 79 -2.04 -6.65 -16.04
C VAL A 79 -1.06 -7.37 -16.94
N ILE A 80 0.07 -7.76 -16.38
CA ILE A 80 1.26 -8.22 -17.12
C ILE A 80 1.45 -9.70 -16.85
N ARG A 81 0.99 -10.55 -17.78
CA ARG A 81 1.18 -12.00 -17.72
C ARG A 81 2.45 -12.40 -18.44
N VAL A 82 3.37 -13.09 -17.76
CA VAL A 82 4.60 -13.67 -18.34
C VAL A 82 4.70 -15.15 -18.02
N GLU A 83 5.40 -15.92 -18.88
CA GLU A 83 5.50 -17.38 -18.79
C GLU A 83 6.80 -17.91 -19.41
N GLY A 84 7.52 -18.76 -18.68
CA GLY A 84 8.73 -19.42 -19.19
C GLY A 84 9.79 -19.64 -18.11
N SER A 85 11.05 -19.67 -18.54
CA SER A 85 12.18 -19.50 -17.61
C SER A 85 12.22 -18.08 -17.04
N TYR A 86 12.84 -17.85 -15.87
CA TYR A 86 12.93 -16.52 -15.25
C TYR A 86 13.50 -15.46 -16.21
N ARG A 87 14.55 -15.81 -16.98
CA ARG A 87 15.18 -14.94 -17.98
C ARG A 87 14.26 -14.62 -19.17
N GLU A 88 13.43 -15.58 -19.55
CA GLU A 88 12.44 -15.43 -20.62
C GLU A 88 11.24 -14.59 -20.16
N MET A 89 10.74 -14.81 -18.95
CA MET A 89 9.73 -13.96 -18.31
C MET A 89 10.21 -12.50 -18.21
N GLY A 90 11.48 -12.28 -17.83
CA GLY A 90 12.10 -10.97 -17.86
C GLY A 90 12.11 -10.33 -19.26
N ARG A 91 12.50 -11.10 -20.29
CA ARG A 91 12.51 -10.63 -21.70
C ARG A 91 11.12 -10.28 -22.22
N GLN A 92 10.11 -11.06 -21.85
CA GLN A 92 8.71 -10.78 -22.17
C GLN A 92 8.24 -9.49 -21.49
N TYR A 93 8.50 -9.35 -20.18
CA TYR A 93 8.12 -8.19 -19.37
C TYR A 93 8.74 -6.89 -19.94
N GLY A 94 10.05 -6.89 -20.23
CA GLY A 94 10.75 -5.73 -20.79
C GLY A 94 10.24 -5.29 -22.17
N ARG A 95 9.88 -6.23 -23.05
CA ARG A 95 9.23 -5.91 -24.34
C ARG A 95 7.82 -5.33 -24.18
N LEU A 96 7.02 -5.91 -23.28
CA LEU A 96 5.62 -5.54 -23.13
C LEU A 96 5.42 -4.13 -22.56
N VAL A 97 6.27 -3.69 -21.63
CA VAL A 97 6.07 -2.39 -20.93
C VAL A 97 7.34 -1.53 -20.77
N GLY A 98 8.41 -1.75 -21.51
CA GLY A 98 9.66 -0.97 -21.40
C GLY A 98 9.44 0.56 -21.36
N THR A 99 8.56 1.11 -22.20
CA THR A 99 8.21 2.54 -22.17
C THR A 99 7.56 3.01 -20.86
N CYS A 100 6.85 2.14 -20.14
CA CYS A 100 6.32 2.44 -18.81
C CYS A 100 7.39 2.31 -17.72
N ILE A 101 8.31 1.34 -17.84
CA ILE A 101 9.45 1.18 -16.91
C ILE A 101 10.34 2.44 -16.95
N ALA A 102 10.68 2.94 -18.14
CA ALA A 102 11.47 4.17 -18.30
C ALA A 102 10.79 5.38 -17.63
N LYS A 103 9.48 5.57 -17.88
CA LYS A 103 8.70 6.66 -17.30
C LYS A 103 8.48 6.53 -15.78
N MET A 104 8.35 5.31 -15.27
CA MET A 104 8.31 5.05 -13.84
C MET A 104 9.62 5.50 -13.18
N TYR A 105 10.77 5.15 -13.76
CA TYR A 105 12.08 5.62 -13.29
C TYR A 105 12.20 7.15 -13.32
N GLU A 106 11.85 7.78 -14.45
CA GLU A 106 11.81 9.25 -14.59
C GLU A 106 10.93 9.91 -13.50
N THR A 107 9.81 9.28 -13.15
CA THR A 107 8.89 9.78 -12.11
C THR A 107 9.47 9.60 -10.71
N ILE A 108 10.13 8.48 -10.41
CA ILE A 108 10.80 8.26 -9.11
C ILE A 108 11.93 9.28 -8.91
N VAL A 109 12.76 9.52 -9.94
CA VAL A 109 13.86 10.50 -9.88
C VAL A 109 13.34 11.93 -9.73
N ALA A 110 12.19 12.26 -10.36
CA ALA A 110 11.55 13.56 -10.20
C ALA A 110 11.02 13.82 -8.77
N SER A 111 10.65 12.78 -8.02
CA SER A 111 10.20 12.90 -6.63
C SER A 111 11.32 13.07 -5.59
N ILE A 112 12.60 13.07 -5.99
CA ILE A 112 13.72 13.28 -5.07
C ILE A 112 13.65 14.69 -4.47
N GLY A 113 13.51 14.77 -3.13
CA GLY A 113 13.32 16.01 -2.39
C GLY A 113 11.86 16.45 -2.21
N GLU A 114 10.87 15.70 -2.70
CA GLU A 114 9.46 15.97 -2.41
C GLU A 114 9.09 15.54 -0.96
N PRO A 115 8.27 16.32 -0.23
CA PRO A 115 7.76 15.90 1.08
C PRO A 115 7.02 14.56 1.02
N GLY A 116 7.39 13.63 1.91
CA GLY A 116 6.89 12.25 1.91
C GLY A 116 7.55 11.33 0.88
N PHE A 117 8.57 11.78 0.13
CA PHE A 117 9.51 10.89 -0.54
C PHE A 117 10.71 10.53 0.37
N ILE A 118 11.60 9.67 -0.11
CA ILE A 118 12.63 8.96 0.68
C ILE A 118 13.46 9.91 1.56
N ILE A 119 13.31 9.70 2.87
CA ILE A 119 13.86 10.52 3.95
C ILE A 119 15.39 10.58 3.88
N GLY A 120 15.94 11.79 3.70
CA GLY A 120 17.38 12.07 3.72
C GLY A 120 18.12 11.74 2.42
N LEU A 121 17.40 11.39 1.35
CA LEU A 121 17.93 11.11 0.03
C LEU A 121 17.89 12.37 -0.84
N GLU A 122 19.05 12.75 -1.37
CA GLU A 122 19.30 14.06 -1.99
C GLU A 122 19.71 13.94 -3.48
N SER A 123 20.00 12.73 -3.99
CA SER A 123 20.39 12.53 -5.40
C SER A 123 20.01 11.17 -6.00
N GLU A 124 19.89 11.14 -7.34
CA GLU A 124 19.72 9.92 -8.14
C GLU A 124 20.88 8.92 -7.90
N GLU A 125 22.11 9.42 -7.71
CA GLU A 125 23.28 8.57 -7.41
C GLU A 125 23.13 7.83 -6.08
N GLN A 126 22.61 8.48 -5.02
CA GLN A 126 22.32 7.83 -3.74
C GLN A 126 21.25 6.74 -3.90
N LEU A 127 20.17 7.04 -4.63
CA LEU A 127 19.08 6.10 -4.89
C LEU A 127 19.54 4.87 -5.67
N VAL A 128 20.32 5.09 -6.74
CA VAL A 128 20.92 4.03 -7.56
C VAL A 128 21.91 3.19 -6.74
N ASN A 129 22.80 3.82 -5.98
CA ASN A 129 23.80 3.10 -5.16
C ASN A 129 23.13 2.24 -4.08
N PHE A 130 22.10 2.75 -3.38
CA PHE A 130 21.36 1.96 -2.39
C PHE A 130 20.60 0.80 -3.05
N SER A 131 19.86 1.08 -4.12
CA SER A 131 19.06 0.07 -4.82
C SER A 131 19.92 -1.02 -5.46
N MET A 132 21.11 -0.66 -5.99
CA MET A 132 22.08 -1.63 -6.50
C MET A 132 22.73 -2.46 -5.39
N ARG A 133 22.92 -1.91 -4.19
CA ARG A 133 23.34 -2.68 -3.01
C ARG A 133 22.30 -3.75 -2.66
N GLN A 134 21.01 -3.40 -2.65
CA GLN A 134 19.94 -4.39 -2.45
C GLN A 134 19.87 -5.41 -3.60
N TYR A 135 19.94 -4.97 -4.86
CA TYR A 135 19.99 -5.87 -6.03
C TYR A 135 21.13 -6.89 -5.96
N SER A 136 22.30 -6.49 -5.44
CA SER A 136 23.46 -7.39 -5.27
C SER A 136 23.20 -8.60 -4.35
N LEU A 137 22.08 -8.60 -3.60
CA LEU A 137 21.65 -9.63 -2.66
C LEU A 137 20.48 -10.49 -3.18
N TYR A 138 19.96 -10.22 -4.38
CA TYR A 138 18.88 -11.02 -4.98
C TYR A 138 19.36 -12.47 -5.23
N PRO A 139 18.54 -13.51 -5.03
CA PRO A 139 18.82 -14.84 -5.56
C PRO A 139 18.89 -14.84 -7.10
N GLN A 140 19.63 -15.77 -7.69
CA GLN A 140 19.96 -15.71 -9.13
C GLN A 140 18.71 -15.71 -10.02
N GLU A 141 17.69 -16.48 -9.63
CA GLU A 141 16.43 -16.64 -10.35
C GLU A 141 15.73 -15.29 -10.54
N TYR A 142 15.75 -14.43 -9.52
CA TYR A 142 15.14 -13.10 -9.58
C TYR A 142 16.02 -12.06 -10.28
N ARG A 143 17.35 -12.27 -10.31
CA ARG A 143 18.25 -11.50 -11.20
C ARG A 143 17.94 -11.79 -12.66
N GLU A 144 17.72 -13.04 -13.03
CA GLU A 144 17.37 -13.40 -14.42
C GLU A 144 16.14 -12.63 -14.93
N ILE A 145 15.14 -12.34 -14.07
CA ILE A 145 14.00 -11.48 -14.46
C ILE A 145 14.47 -10.05 -14.75
N VAL A 146 15.13 -9.38 -13.80
CA VAL A 146 15.64 -8.00 -13.94
C VAL A 146 16.56 -7.85 -15.15
N GLU A 147 17.45 -8.81 -15.34
CA GLU A 147 18.49 -8.78 -16.36
C GLU A 147 17.91 -9.13 -17.75
N GLY A 148 16.87 -9.97 -17.81
CA GLY A 148 16.06 -10.19 -19.02
C GLY A 148 15.20 -8.98 -19.40
N MET A 149 14.66 -8.25 -18.42
CA MET A 149 13.97 -6.98 -18.65
C MET A 149 14.94 -5.95 -19.25
N ALA A 150 16.15 -5.84 -18.69
CA ALA A 150 17.20 -4.95 -19.20
C ALA A 150 17.61 -5.28 -20.65
N GLU A 151 17.92 -6.54 -20.95
CA GLU A 151 18.27 -7.02 -22.30
C GLU A 151 17.25 -6.67 -23.39
N SER A 152 15.97 -6.59 -23.02
CA SER A 152 14.84 -6.57 -23.95
C SER A 152 14.15 -5.22 -24.08
N SER A 153 14.22 -4.40 -23.03
CA SER A 153 13.77 -3.00 -23.03
C SER A 153 14.89 -2.00 -23.36
N GLY A 154 16.15 -2.39 -23.20
CA GLY A 154 17.31 -1.50 -23.27
C GLY A 154 17.54 -0.65 -22.01
N ILE A 155 16.77 -0.87 -20.95
CA ILE A 155 16.83 -0.11 -19.70
C ILE A 155 17.95 -0.66 -18.79
N PRO A 156 18.77 0.18 -18.14
CA PRO A 156 19.80 -0.31 -17.24
C PRO A 156 19.22 -1.09 -16.05
N VAL A 157 19.89 -2.18 -15.66
CA VAL A 157 19.57 -2.98 -14.46
C VAL A 157 19.37 -2.11 -13.22
N ALA A 158 20.20 -1.06 -13.07
CA ALA A 158 20.09 -0.08 -11.98
C ALA A 158 18.72 0.62 -11.91
N HIS A 159 18.11 0.96 -13.05
CA HIS A 159 16.82 1.66 -13.08
C HIS A 159 15.68 0.72 -12.65
N ILE A 160 15.78 -0.56 -13.03
CA ILE A 160 14.82 -1.60 -12.64
C ILE A 160 14.97 -1.93 -11.15
N ALA A 161 16.22 -2.00 -10.65
CA ALA A 161 16.50 -2.14 -9.22
C ALA A 161 15.92 -0.98 -8.40
N VAL A 162 16.02 0.26 -8.88
CA VAL A 162 15.39 1.44 -8.24
C VAL A 162 13.87 1.30 -8.18
N ILE A 163 13.21 0.88 -9.27
CA ILE A 163 11.74 0.71 -9.29
C ILE A 163 11.29 -0.41 -8.34
N ASP A 164 12.01 -1.52 -8.28
CA ASP A 164 11.67 -2.62 -7.37
C ASP A 164 11.96 -2.29 -5.90
N GLN A 165 13.00 -1.50 -5.62
CA GLN A 165 13.40 -1.16 -4.25
C GLN A 165 12.84 0.17 -3.72
N VAL A 166 12.02 0.91 -4.48
CA VAL A 166 11.54 2.25 -4.09
C VAL A 166 10.76 2.30 -2.78
N VAL A 167 10.05 1.22 -2.39
CA VAL A 167 9.36 1.13 -1.09
C VAL A 167 10.31 0.67 0.02
N PRO A 168 11.04 -0.47 -0.08
CA PRO A 168 12.03 -0.85 0.96
C PRO A 168 13.11 0.21 1.22
N THR A 169 13.54 0.95 0.19
CA THR A 169 14.55 2.02 0.34
C THR A 169 14.04 3.15 1.24
N PHE A 170 12.73 3.44 1.24
CA PHE A 170 12.15 4.43 2.14
C PHE A 170 12.39 4.07 3.61
N ALA A 171 12.09 2.82 4.00
CA ALA A 171 12.25 2.36 5.38
C ALA A 171 13.73 2.19 5.78
N LEU A 172 14.56 1.74 4.84
CA LEU A 172 15.94 1.31 5.13
C LEU A 172 17.00 2.42 4.98
N TYR A 173 16.86 3.33 4.02
CA TYR A 173 17.87 4.36 3.74
C TYR A 173 18.14 5.28 4.95
N PRO A 174 17.12 5.82 5.67
CA PRO A 174 17.35 6.69 6.82
C PRO A 174 18.15 6.00 7.92
N GLN A 175 17.85 4.72 8.18
CA GLN A 175 18.50 3.89 9.19
C GLN A 175 19.99 3.64 8.90
N THR A 176 20.45 3.94 7.68
CA THR A 176 21.82 3.67 7.23
C THR A 176 22.67 4.93 7.08
N GLU A 177 22.07 6.11 6.87
CA GLU A 177 22.75 7.39 6.62
C GLU A 177 22.47 8.48 7.70
N LEU A 178 21.78 8.11 8.78
CA LEU A 178 21.66 8.91 10.02
C LEU A 178 22.77 8.54 11.02
N THR A 179 23.97 9.08 10.81
CA THR A 179 25.11 8.84 11.72
C THR A 179 24.87 9.46 13.12
N PRO A 180 25.50 8.94 14.19
CA PRO A 180 25.39 9.52 15.53
C PRO A 180 25.74 11.01 15.61
N ASP A 181 26.71 11.47 14.82
CA ASP A 181 27.07 12.89 14.74
C ASP A 181 26.00 13.73 14.04
N ARG A 182 25.31 13.18 13.02
CA ARG A 182 24.15 13.82 12.37
C ARG A 182 22.98 13.94 13.35
N VAL A 183 22.71 12.88 14.12
CA VAL A 183 21.71 12.86 15.21
C VAL A 183 22.06 13.88 16.30
N GLN A 184 23.32 13.95 16.75
CA GLN A 184 23.74 14.96 17.73
C GLN A 184 23.71 16.40 17.18
N ALA A 185 23.94 16.60 15.88
CA ALA A 185 23.81 17.91 15.25
C ALA A 185 22.34 18.38 15.13
N ILE A 186 21.43 17.44 14.86
CA ILE A 186 19.97 17.64 14.91
C ILE A 186 19.52 17.98 16.33
N LEU A 187 19.87 17.16 17.33
CA LEU A 187 19.53 17.40 18.75
C LEU A 187 20.11 18.71 19.30
N ALA A 188 21.23 19.19 18.74
CA ALA A 188 21.84 20.46 19.09
C ALA A 188 21.28 21.68 18.32
N GLY A 189 20.28 21.50 17.44
CA GLY A 189 19.70 22.56 16.62
C GLY A 189 20.68 23.21 15.64
N LYS A 190 21.70 22.46 15.19
CA LYS A 190 22.76 22.94 14.26
C LYS A 190 22.52 22.54 12.81
N VAL A 191 21.60 21.61 12.58
CA VAL A 191 21.08 21.16 11.29
C VAL A 191 19.55 21.21 11.44
N ASP A 192 18.84 21.50 10.35
CA ASP A 192 17.38 21.37 10.34
C ASP A 192 16.99 19.93 10.70
N PRO A 193 16.05 19.69 11.63
CA PRO A 193 15.73 18.34 12.11
C PRO A 193 15.06 17.47 11.05
N THR A 194 14.63 18.03 9.92
CA THR A 194 14.03 17.28 8.82
C THR A 194 15.14 16.46 8.13
N PRO A 195 15.06 15.11 8.08
CA PRO A 195 13.80 14.38 7.87
C PRO A 195 13.55 13.20 8.84
N GLY A 196 12.27 12.95 9.15
CA GLY A 196 11.83 11.89 10.06
C GLY A 196 11.89 12.32 11.52
N ASN A 197 10.85 13.01 12.00
CA ASN A 197 10.78 13.43 13.39
C ASN A 197 10.53 12.22 14.31
N THR A 198 11.06 12.25 15.54
CA THR A 198 11.06 11.09 16.45
C THR A 198 10.27 11.32 17.75
N SER A 199 9.42 12.35 17.87
CA SER A 199 8.62 12.61 19.09
C SER A 199 7.43 13.61 18.99
N ALA A 200 7.14 14.27 17.86
CA ALA A 200 6.26 15.47 17.88
C ALA A 200 5.35 15.74 16.66
N ILE A 201 5.48 15.06 15.52
CA ILE A 201 4.60 15.21 14.34
C ILE A 201 4.20 13.80 13.84
N PRO A 202 2.96 13.56 13.35
CA PRO A 202 2.50 12.21 12.99
C PRO A 202 2.94 11.76 11.58
N ASP A 203 4.24 11.76 11.32
CA ASP A 203 4.87 11.36 10.04
C ASP A 203 5.09 9.83 9.95
N GLY A 204 4.07 9.05 10.28
CA GLY A 204 4.14 7.59 10.24
C GLY A 204 3.65 6.99 8.93
N HIS A 205 4.21 5.84 8.58
CA HIS A 205 3.80 5.02 7.44
C HIS A 205 2.81 3.98 7.96
N HIS A 206 1.59 4.04 7.44
CA HIS A 206 0.38 3.71 8.19
C HIS A 206 -0.45 2.64 7.49
N CYS A 207 0.13 1.56 7.01
CA CYS A 207 -0.69 0.52 6.35
C CYS A 207 -1.67 -0.17 7.34
N SER A 208 -2.73 -0.81 6.83
CA SER A 208 -3.65 -1.58 7.68
C SER A 208 -4.43 -2.64 6.91
N SER A 209 -4.71 -3.76 7.60
CA SER A 209 -5.27 -4.97 7.02
C SER A 209 -6.34 -5.62 7.89
N ILE A 210 -7.33 -6.20 7.22
CA ILE A 210 -8.48 -6.90 7.80
C ILE A 210 -8.78 -8.16 6.99
N ILE A 211 -8.92 -9.31 7.68
CA ILE A 211 -9.33 -10.59 7.10
C ILE A 211 -10.57 -11.07 7.84
N ALA A 212 -11.65 -11.33 7.10
CA ALA A 212 -12.93 -11.81 7.63
C ALA A 212 -13.30 -13.18 7.03
N TRP A 213 -13.74 -14.11 7.87
CA TRP A 213 -14.23 -15.44 7.48
C TRP A 213 -15.31 -15.94 8.46
N GLY A 214 -15.90 -17.12 8.18
CA GLY A 214 -16.87 -17.78 9.06
C GLY A 214 -18.07 -16.89 9.41
N ASP A 215 -18.25 -16.62 10.71
CA ASP A 215 -19.34 -15.79 11.24
C ASP A 215 -19.37 -14.36 10.68
N TYR A 216 -18.21 -13.78 10.31
CA TYR A 216 -18.18 -12.41 9.79
C TYR A 216 -18.63 -12.32 8.34
N THR A 217 -18.36 -13.37 7.54
CA THR A 217 -18.80 -13.48 6.14
C THR A 217 -20.16 -14.17 6.00
N GLY A 218 -20.80 -14.57 7.12
CA GLY A 218 -22.08 -15.28 7.12
C GLY A 218 -21.99 -16.69 6.52
N GLY A 219 -20.80 -17.32 6.55
CA GLY A 219 -20.52 -18.55 5.81
C GLY A 219 -20.16 -18.33 4.32
N GLY A 220 -20.06 -17.07 3.88
CA GLY A 220 -19.44 -16.70 2.61
C GLY A 220 -17.93 -16.99 2.57
N PRO A 221 -17.28 -16.90 1.39
CA PRO A 221 -15.84 -17.09 1.27
C PRO A 221 -15.07 -16.07 2.13
N LEU A 222 -13.87 -16.43 2.56
CA LEU A 222 -12.95 -15.50 3.23
C LEU A 222 -12.69 -14.28 2.33
N VAL A 223 -12.75 -13.08 2.92
CA VAL A 223 -12.44 -11.81 2.27
C VAL A 223 -11.34 -11.11 3.05
N MET A 224 -10.28 -10.70 2.35
CA MET A 224 -9.18 -9.92 2.87
C MET A 224 -9.22 -8.51 2.28
N GLY A 225 -8.88 -7.49 3.06
CA GLY A 225 -8.81 -6.10 2.63
C GLY A 225 -7.58 -5.38 3.22
N ARG A 226 -6.99 -4.47 2.45
CA ARG A 226 -5.81 -3.67 2.85
C ARG A 226 -5.92 -2.21 2.38
N ASN A 227 -5.51 -1.28 3.24
CA ASN A 227 -5.08 0.08 2.88
C ASN A 227 -3.54 0.14 2.90
N PHE A 228 -2.91 0.48 1.78
CA PHE A 228 -1.47 0.80 1.73
C PHE A 228 -1.30 2.33 1.82
N ASP A 229 -0.93 2.80 3.02
CA ASP A 229 -0.81 4.22 3.32
C ASP A 229 0.67 4.63 3.43
N PHE A 230 1.08 5.57 2.57
CA PHE A 230 2.46 5.97 2.39
C PHE A 230 2.59 7.47 2.08
N GLY A 231 3.81 8.00 2.02
CA GLY A 231 4.04 9.43 1.75
C GLY A 231 3.49 9.88 0.38
N GLN A 232 2.91 11.08 0.34
CA GLN A 232 2.04 11.52 -0.76
C GLN A 232 2.67 11.46 -2.16
N ALA A 233 3.99 11.65 -2.28
CA ALA A 233 4.73 11.55 -3.55
C ALA A 233 4.50 10.22 -4.30
N TYR A 234 4.26 9.12 -3.58
CA TYR A 234 4.01 7.81 -4.19
C TYR A 234 2.70 7.75 -5.01
N ARG A 235 1.79 8.74 -4.87
CA ARG A 235 0.64 8.89 -5.78
C ARG A 235 1.04 9.31 -7.20
N HIS A 236 2.23 9.89 -7.41
CA HIS A 236 2.74 10.15 -8.77
C HIS A 236 2.97 8.85 -9.57
N PHE A 237 3.10 7.71 -8.89
CA PHE A 237 3.30 6.40 -9.53
C PHE A 237 1.99 5.74 -9.99
N ASN A 238 0.82 6.28 -9.63
CA ASN A 238 -0.50 5.70 -9.96
C ASN A 238 -0.75 5.40 -11.46
N PRO A 239 -0.25 6.17 -12.44
CA PRO A 239 -0.38 5.83 -13.87
C PRO A 239 0.32 4.54 -14.30
N TYR A 240 1.22 4.01 -13.47
CA TYR A 240 2.03 2.82 -13.75
C TYR A 240 1.60 1.60 -12.93
N ARG A 241 0.54 1.68 -12.10
CA ARG A 241 0.08 0.56 -11.26
C ARG A 241 -0.15 -0.70 -12.09
N SER A 242 0.44 -1.79 -11.64
CA SER A 242 0.58 -3.03 -12.39
C SER A 242 0.38 -4.25 -11.49
N VAL A 243 -0.41 -5.20 -11.97
CA VAL A 243 -0.43 -6.58 -11.45
C VAL A 243 0.45 -7.42 -12.37
N ILE A 244 1.52 -8.00 -11.84
CA ILE A 244 2.49 -8.79 -12.60
C ILE A 244 2.31 -10.26 -12.24
N VAL A 245 1.93 -11.09 -13.21
CA VAL A 245 1.59 -12.51 -13.04
C VAL A 245 2.67 -13.40 -13.67
N TYR A 246 3.48 -14.02 -12.83
CA TYR A 246 4.54 -14.93 -13.23
C TYR A 246 4.04 -16.37 -13.36
N ASN A 247 4.37 -17.02 -14.48
CA ASN A 247 4.07 -18.43 -14.75
C ASN A 247 5.38 -19.19 -15.05
N PRO A 248 6.21 -19.46 -14.03
CA PRO A 248 7.46 -20.19 -14.21
C PRO A 248 7.20 -21.62 -14.71
N THR A 249 8.16 -22.18 -15.47
CA THR A 249 8.04 -23.52 -16.10
C THR A 249 8.93 -24.60 -15.49
N ASP A 250 9.45 -24.37 -14.28
CA ASP A 250 10.34 -25.26 -13.53
C ASP A 250 9.62 -26.14 -12.48
N GLY A 251 8.41 -25.73 -12.07
CA GLY A 251 7.62 -26.37 -11.01
C GLY A 251 7.15 -25.40 -9.92
N SER A 252 7.72 -24.19 -9.87
CA SER A 252 7.33 -23.12 -8.94
C SER A 252 5.86 -22.72 -9.11
N VAL A 253 5.23 -22.25 -8.04
CA VAL A 253 3.81 -21.86 -8.04
C VAL A 253 3.62 -20.55 -8.81
N PRO A 254 2.75 -20.50 -9.84
CA PRO A 254 2.41 -19.25 -10.52
C PRO A 254 1.87 -18.22 -9.52
N THR A 255 2.50 -17.05 -9.49
CA THR A 255 2.36 -16.05 -8.44
C THR A 255 2.24 -14.68 -9.07
N ALA A 256 1.28 -13.90 -8.57
CA ALA A 256 1.07 -12.51 -8.93
C ALA A 256 1.56 -11.60 -7.81
N VAL A 257 2.07 -10.44 -8.18
CA VAL A 257 2.45 -9.34 -7.28
C VAL A 257 1.79 -8.04 -7.75
N LEU A 258 1.57 -7.12 -6.82
CA LEU A 258 1.08 -5.77 -7.10
C LEU A 258 2.22 -4.77 -6.86
N GLY A 259 2.25 -3.73 -7.68
CA GLY A 259 3.29 -2.71 -7.69
C GLY A 259 3.14 -1.81 -8.91
N TRP A 260 4.25 -1.47 -9.56
CA TRP A 260 4.28 -0.60 -10.74
C TRP A 260 5.02 -1.24 -11.91
N SER A 261 4.88 -0.69 -13.12
CA SER A 261 5.59 -1.19 -14.30
C SER A 261 7.11 -1.06 -14.12
N GLY A 262 7.80 -2.17 -13.91
CA GLY A 262 9.23 -2.22 -13.56
C GLY A 262 9.50 -2.89 -12.22
N THR A 263 8.51 -2.99 -11.33
CA THR A 263 8.59 -3.79 -10.11
C THR A 263 8.68 -5.27 -10.49
N VAL A 264 9.55 -6.03 -9.82
CA VAL A 264 9.77 -7.47 -10.06
C VAL A 264 9.14 -8.30 -8.96
N GLY A 265 9.38 -7.96 -7.69
CA GLY A 265 8.72 -8.56 -6.53
C GLY A 265 7.48 -7.77 -6.10
N GLY A 266 7.22 -7.73 -4.79
CA GLY A 266 6.17 -6.90 -4.19
C GLY A 266 6.22 -7.02 -2.67
N ILE A 267 5.55 -6.13 -1.92
CA ILE A 267 5.35 -6.36 -0.47
C ILE A 267 4.10 -7.23 -0.21
N GLU A 268 3.31 -7.48 -1.26
CA GLU A 268 2.23 -8.46 -1.33
C GLU A 268 2.39 -9.44 -2.50
N MET A 269 1.83 -10.64 -2.33
CA MET A 269 1.70 -11.66 -3.37
C MET A 269 0.35 -12.37 -3.29
N PHE A 270 -0.11 -12.86 -4.44
CA PHE A 270 -1.33 -13.64 -4.62
C PHE A 270 -0.99 -14.83 -5.52
N ASN A 271 -1.09 -16.08 -5.06
CA ASN A 271 -0.66 -17.23 -5.85
C ASN A 271 -1.80 -18.15 -6.31
N ARG A 272 -1.49 -19.00 -7.31
CA ARG A 272 -2.43 -19.97 -7.89
C ARG A 272 -3.08 -20.87 -6.83
N ALA A 273 -2.32 -21.25 -5.80
CA ALA A 273 -2.81 -22.10 -4.71
C ALA A 273 -3.86 -21.41 -3.83
N GLY A 274 -4.08 -20.10 -3.95
CA GLY A 274 -5.02 -19.36 -3.10
C GLY A 274 -4.40 -18.94 -1.78
N LEU A 275 -3.06 -18.86 -1.71
CA LEU A 275 -2.38 -18.07 -0.68
C LEU A 275 -2.36 -16.61 -1.12
N VAL A 276 -2.56 -15.73 -0.15
CA VAL A 276 -2.24 -14.30 -0.22
C VAL A 276 -1.36 -13.94 0.97
N MET A 277 -0.40 -13.06 0.74
CA MET A 277 0.39 -12.38 1.76
C MET A 277 0.43 -10.91 1.39
N GLU A 278 0.35 -10.03 2.37
CA GLU A 278 0.76 -8.64 2.28
C GLU A 278 1.66 -8.31 3.48
N THR A 279 2.39 -7.20 3.42
CA THR A 279 3.40 -6.85 4.43
C THR A 279 3.42 -5.36 4.74
N ASP A 280 3.13 -5.04 5.99
CA ASP A 280 3.11 -3.72 6.61
C ASP A 280 4.37 -3.49 7.47
N ASP A 281 4.82 -2.23 7.56
CA ASP A 281 5.90 -1.84 8.47
C ASP A 281 5.47 -2.00 9.94
N ASN A 282 6.43 -2.32 10.81
CA ASN A 282 6.20 -2.63 12.23
C ASN A 282 6.79 -1.52 13.13
N HIS A 283 5.93 -0.70 13.75
CA HIS A 283 6.31 0.39 14.64
C HIS A 283 6.63 -0.14 16.05
N VAL A 284 7.76 -0.83 16.13
CA VAL A 284 8.40 -1.31 17.36
C VAL A 284 9.06 -0.13 18.06
N VAL A 285 8.57 0.25 19.24
CA VAL A 285 9.00 1.47 19.96
C VAL A 285 10.18 1.18 20.88
N THR A 286 10.22 0.02 21.54
CA THR A 286 11.18 -0.26 22.61
C THR A 286 11.94 -1.59 22.47
N ALA A 287 11.45 -2.55 21.68
CA ALA A 287 11.99 -3.92 21.73
C ALA A 287 13.46 -4.03 21.25
N PRO A 288 14.32 -4.83 21.93
CA PRO A 288 15.70 -5.16 21.49
C PRO A 288 15.82 -5.90 20.14
N ASN A 289 14.71 -6.09 19.43
CA ASN A 289 14.61 -6.72 18.13
C ASN A 289 14.41 -5.72 16.97
N ASN A 290 14.38 -4.40 17.26
CA ASN A 290 14.35 -3.34 16.24
C ASN A 290 15.72 -3.11 15.56
N GLU A 291 16.36 -4.20 15.14
CA GLU A 291 17.62 -4.16 14.38
C GLU A 291 17.34 -4.12 12.88
N VAL A 292 18.18 -3.40 12.12
CA VAL A 292 18.09 -3.30 10.67
C VAL A 292 19.32 -3.94 10.01
N HIS A 293 19.07 -4.90 9.11
CA HIS A 293 20.03 -5.80 8.48
C HIS A 293 19.89 -5.71 6.95
N ILE A 294 20.50 -4.68 6.35
CA ILE A 294 20.48 -4.37 4.90
C ILE A 294 21.36 -5.27 4.03
N ASP A 295 21.90 -6.35 4.60
CA ASP A 295 22.76 -7.37 3.98
C ASP A 295 22.04 -8.71 3.74
N ARG A 296 20.71 -8.74 3.98
CA ARG A 296 19.83 -9.89 3.77
C ARG A 296 19.10 -9.83 2.43
N ILE A 297 18.37 -10.89 2.07
CA ILE A 297 17.55 -10.92 0.84
C ILE A 297 16.48 -9.81 0.95
N PRO A 298 16.39 -8.88 -0.04
CA PRO A 298 15.43 -7.77 0.03
C PRO A 298 13.97 -8.22 0.03
N LEU A 299 13.11 -7.45 0.69
CA LEU A 299 11.73 -7.83 0.99
C LEU A 299 10.92 -8.21 -0.26
N THR A 300 11.02 -7.44 -1.34
CA THR A 300 10.19 -7.61 -2.54
C THR A 300 10.38 -8.97 -3.21
N VAL A 301 11.62 -9.39 -3.41
CA VAL A 301 11.95 -10.71 -3.98
C VAL A 301 11.78 -11.84 -2.96
N LEU A 302 11.88 -11.55 -1.66
CA LEU A 302 11.57 -12.54 -0.61
C LEU A 302 10.07 -12.89 -0.58
N VAL A 303 9.18 -11.91 -0.68
CA VAL A 303 7.71 -12.11 -0.73
C VAL A 303 7.29 -12.85 -2.01
N LEU A 304 7.81 -12.43 -3.18
CA LEU A 304 7.58 -13.15 -4.44
C LEU A 304 8.03 -14.61 -4.33
N ARG A 305 9.21 -14.84 -3.76
CA ARG A 305 9.75 -16.19 -3.54
C ARG A 305 8.87 -17.00 -2.58
N LEU A 306 8.41 -16.43 -1.47
CA LEU A 306 7.51 -17.11 -0.53
C LEU A 306 6.22 -17.58 -1.21
N GLY A 307 5.69 -16.78 -2.15
CA GLY A 307 4.56 -17.17 -3.00
C GLY A 307 4.88 -18.26 -4.03
N MET A 308 6.06 -18.22 -4.67
CA MET A 308 6.51 -19.22 -5.65
C MET A 308 6.90 -20.56 -5.02
N ASP A 309 7.52 -20.56 -3.84
CA ASP A 309 8.00 -21.76 -3.14
C ASP A 309 6.86 -22.51 -2.38
N SER A 310 5.66 -21.92 -2.23
CA SER A 310 4.60 -22.42 -1.34
C SER A 310 3.25 -22.67 -2.03
N ALA A 311 2.83 -23.93 -2.11
CA ALA A 311 1.50 -24.35 -2.58
C ALA A 311 0.50 -24.63 -1.44
N ALA A 312 0.93 -24.59 -0.18
CA ALA A 312 0.11 -24.83 1.01
C ALA A 312 0.60 -24.00 2.21
N ILE A 313 -0.25 -23.81 3.22
CA ILE A 313 0.07 -22.96 4.38
C ILE A 313 1.18 -23.55 5.26
N GLU A 314 1.38 -24.88 5.26
CA GLU A 314 2.45 -25.56 5.98
C GLU A 314 3.82 -25.29 5.35
N GLN A 315 3.88 -25.23 4.01
CA GLN A 315 5.09 -24.88 3.27
C GLN A 315 5.44 -23.41 3.52
N PHE A 316 4.43 -22.54 3.44
CA PHE A 316 4.57 -21.11 3.68
C PHE A 316 5.00 -20.80 5.12
N ASP A 317 4.37 -21.42 6.13
CA ASP A 317 4.71 -21.27 7.56
C ASP A 317 6.15 -21.70 7.86
N ALA A 318 6.59 -22.83 7.29
CA ALA A 318 7.97 -23.29 7.40
C ALA A 318 8.96 -22.33 6.70
N ALA A 319 8.60 -21.78 5.54
CA ALA A 319 9.43 -20.82 4.82
C ALA A 319 9.54 -19.49 5.57
N MET A 320 8.42 -18.93 6.06
CA MET A 320 8.37 -17.72 6.90
C MET A 320 9.26 -17.84 8.14
N LYS A 321 9.19 -18.97 8.86
CA LYS A 321 9.99 -19.22 10.07
C LYS A 321 11.47 -19.51 9.79
N THR A 322 11.82 -19.79 8.54
CA THR A 322 13.21 -19.99 8.09
C THR A 322 13.82 -18.72 7.49
N ALA A 323 12.97 -17.84 6.94
CA ALA A 323 13.37 -16.58 6.32
C ALA A 323 14.07 -15.63 7.30
N ARG A 324 14.97 -14.82 6.76
CA ARG A 324 15.73 -13.80 7.50
C ARG A 324 15.42 -12.44 6.91
N PHE A 325 14.34 -11.84 7.40
CA PHE A 325 13.90 -10.51 7.01
C PHE A 325 14.91 -9.43 7.43
N GLY A 326 14.99 -8.35 6.66
CA GLY A 326 15.94 -7.25 6.89
C GLY A 326 15.62 -6.40 8.12
N TYR A 327 14.36 -6.25 8.47
CA TYR A 327 13.88 -5.34 9.52
C TYR A 327 12.55 -5.86 10.11
N PRO A 328 12.05 -5.29 11.22
CA PRO A 328 10.76 -5.70 11.80
C PRO A 328 9.58 -5.41 10.86
N LEU A 329 8.68 -6.39 10.71
CA LEU A 329 7.55 -6.35 9.78
C LEU A 329 6.30 -7.01 10.37
N LEU A 330 5.14 -6.75 9.78
CA LEU A 330 3.87 -7.41 10.06
C LEU A 330 3.29 -7.90 8.73
N SER A 331 3.11 -9.21 8.55
CA SER A 331 2.52 -9.75 7.33
C SER A 331 1.20 -10.44 7.60
N ASN A 332 0.11 -9.97 7.01
CA ASN A 332 -1.17 -10.66 7.07
C ASN A 332 -1.30 -11.62 5.88
N VAL A 333 -1.79 -12.81 6.16
CA VAL A 333 -1.71 -13.97 5.26
C VAL A 333 -3.03 -14.73 5.34
N ALA A 334 -3.59 -15.12 4.20
CA ALA A 334 -4.82 -15.92 4.17
C ALA A 334 -4.75 -17.08 3.19
N THR A 335 -5.51 -18.13 3.50
CA THR A 335 -5.86 -19.23 2.62
C THR A 335 -7.27 -19.02 2.04
N GLU A 336 -7.88 -20.03 1.43
CA GLU A 336 -9.32 -20.00 1.10
C GLU A 336 -10.24 -20.04 2.34
N GLU A 337 -9.71 -20.37 3.51
CA GLU A 337 -10.50 -20.79 4.70
C GLU A 337 -10.19 -19.99 5.97
N GLU A 338 -8.93 -19.58 6.20
CA GLU A 338 -8.48 -18.91 7.43
C GLU A 338 -7.48 -17.78 7.18
N GLY A 339 -7.45 -16.80 8.09
CA GLY A 339 -6.50 -15.68 8.11
C GLY A 339 -5.56 -15.71 9.30
N TYR A 340 -4.32 -15.24 9.10
CA TYR A 340 -3.25 -15.21 10.08
C TYR A 340 -2.46 -13.90 10.00
N THR A 341 -1.84 -13.50 11.10
CA THR A 341 -0.82 -12.44 11.13
C THR A 341 0.52 -13.04 11.52
N TYR A 342 1.56 -12.81 10.73
CA TYR A 342 2.94 -13.12 11.07
C TYR A 342 3.62 -11.83 11.54
N GLU A 343 4.00 -11.80 12.82
CA GLU A 343 4.78 -10.71 13.41
C GLU A 343 6.26 -11.09 13.32
N ILE A 344 7.00 -10.30 12.55
CA ILE A 344 8.33 -10.65 12.05
C ILE A 344 9.36 -9.78 12.75
N GLY A 345 10.21 -10.40 13.57
CA GLY A 345 11.45 -9.81 14.03
C GLY A 345 12.62 -10.23 13.14
N THR A 346 13.78 -9.58 13.30
CA THR A 346 15.01 -9.98 12.58
C THR A 346 15.68 -11.24 13.15
N ARG A 347 15.19 -11.75 14.30
CA ARG A 347 15.62 -12.99 14.95
C ARG A 347 14.62 -14.14 14.78
N ASP A 348 13.32 -13.89 14.97
CA ASP A 348 12.27 -14.90 14.98
C ASP A 348 10.99 -14.37 14.31
N VAL A 349 10.09 -15.28 13.92
CA VAL A 349 8.78 -14.94 13.34
C VAL A 349 7.67 -15.63 14.13
N VAL A 350 6.74 -14.84 14.67
CA VAL A 350 5.62 -15.30 15.49
C VAL A 350 4.33 -15.25 14.68
N ARG A 351 3.69 -16.40 14.47
CA ARG A 351 2.37 -16.49 13.83
C ARG A 351 1.25 -16.40 14.87
N ARG A 352 0.23 -15.59 14.58
CA ARG A 352 -1.03 -15.47 15.31
C ARG A 352 -2.21 -15.75 14.36
N GLY A 353 -3.35 -16.16 14.92
CA GLY A 353 -4.55 -16.52 14.14
C GLY A 353 -5.80 -16.76 14.99
N ASP A 354 -5.91 -16.06 16.13
CA ASP A 354 -6.98 -16.25 17.13
C ASP A 354 -7.41 -14.91 17.76
N ASP A 355 -7.35 -13.80 17.00
CA ASP A 355 -7.82 -12.48 17.49
C ASP A 355 -9.35 -12.42 17.65
N ARG A 356 -10.07 -13.27 16.89
CA ARG A 356 -11.47 -13.72 17.04
C ARG A 356 -11.69 -14.88 16.07
N TYR A 357 -12.56 -15.82 16.42
CA TYR A 357 -13.10 -16.79 15.45
C TYR A 357 -13.74 -16.06 14.26
N GLY A 358 -13.09 -16.11 13.09
CA GLY A 358 -13.56 -15.46 11.86
C GLY A 358 -13.07 -14.03 11.59
N LEU A 359 -12.20 -13.44 12.42
CA LEU A 359 -11.68 -12.08 12.18
C LEU A 359 -10.22 -11.90 12.66
N GLN A 360 -9.37 -11.42 11.76
CA GLN A 360 -8.00 -10.98 12.01
C GLN A 360 -7.86 -9.53 11.54
N VAL A 361 -7.34 -8.64 12.38
CA VAL A 361 -7.14 -7.21 12.06
C VAL A 361 -5.83 -6.74 12.64
N ILE A 362 -5.04 -6.00 11.87
CA ILE A 362 -3.88 -5.27 12.38
C ILE A 362 -3.66 -3.99 11.58
N ALA A 363 -2.87 -3.10 12.15
CA ALA A 363 -2.26 -1.96 11.49
C ALA A 363 -0.73 -2.10 11.67
N ASN A 364 0.00 -1.05 11.98
CA ASN A 364 1.47 -1.10 12.08
C ASN A 364 2.01 -1.46 13.47
N PHE A 365 1.18 -1.99 14.38
CA PHE A 365 1.60 -2.27 15.76
C PHE A 365 1.43 -3.75 16.13
N PRO A 366 2.46 -4.42 16.69
CA PRO A 366 2.44 -5.85 16.99
C PRO A 366 1.66 -6.18 18.26
N LEU A 367 1.15 -7.40 18.37
CA LEU A 367 0.27 -7.82 19.48
C LEU A 367 0.73 -9.11 20.17
N ALA A 368 1.81 -9.75 19.72
CA ALA A 368 2.43 -10.86 20.45
C ALA A 368 3.16 -10.35 21.72
N PRO A 369 3.02 -11.00 22.88
CA PRO A 369 3.85 -10.75 24.06
C PRO A 369 5.37 -10.95 23.84
N TYR A 370 5.78 -11.50 22.68
CA TYR A 370 7.17 -11.60 22.23
C TYR A 370 7.90 -10.24 22.13
N TRP A 371 7.16 -9.15 21.91
CA TRP A 371 7.75 -7.82 21.69
C TRP A 371 8.03 -7.03 22.98
N ASP A 372 7.43 -7.43 24.12
CA ASP A 372 7.60 -6.81 25.44
C ASP A 372 7.34 -5.27 25.49
N GLU A 373 6.51 -4.77 24.56
CA GLU A 373 6.19 -3.34 24.42
C GLU A 373 5.27 -2.82 25.56
N PRO A 374 5.36 -1.52 25.94
CA PRO A 374 4.63 -0.98 27.09
C PRO A 374 3.11 -1.08 26.99
N SER A 375 2.43 -1.48 28.07
CA SER A 375 0.97 -1.69 28.06
C SER A 375 0.11 -0.41 27.95
N ASP A 376 0.74 0.77 28.00
CA ASP A 376 0.11 2.09 28.10
C ASP A 376 0.39 3.03 26.90
N MET A 377 0.93 2.48 25.80
CA MET A 377 1.14 3.23 24.55
C MET A 377 -0.15 3.82 23.97
N THR A 378 0.00 4.91 23.24
CA THR A 378 -1.08 5.67 22.62
C THR A 378 -0.96 5.70 21.10
N ASP A 379 -1.93 6.32 20.43
CA ASP A 379 -1.87 6.60 18.99
C ASP A 379 -0.72 7.55 18.59
N LEU A 380 -0.13 8.30 19.52
CA LEU A 380 1.08 9.10 19.29
C LEU A 380 2.33 8.20 19.18
N ASP A 381 2.43 7.20 20.05
CA ASP A 381 3.56 6.27 20.12
C ASP A 381 3.51 5.22 19.00
N THR A 382 2.31 4.93 18.48
CA THR A 382 2.05 3.79 17.56
C THR A 382 1.59 4.20 16.16
N GLY A 383 1.68 5.47 15.77
CA GLY A 383 1.29 5.91 14.42
C GLY A 383 -0.19 5.67 14.10
N LEU A 384 -1.08 6.12 14.97
CA LEU A 384 -2.54 5.92 14.88
C LEU A 384 -2.99 4.44 14.77
N SER A 385 -2.09 3.48 14.99
CA SER A 385 -2.32 2.04 14.73
C SER A 385 -3.39 1.46 15.64
N ILE A 386 -3.41 1.88 16.91
CA ILE A 386 -4.40 1.45 17.91
C ILE A 386 -5.81 1.88 17.46
N SER A 387 -6.03 3.16 17.16
CA SER A 387 -7.33 3.67 16.72
C SER A 387 -7.75 3.10 15.36
N ARG A 388 -6.84 2.98 14.38
CA ARG A 388 -7.18 2.40 13.06
C ARG A 388 -7.58 0.93 13.15
N ARG A 389 -6.87 0.13 13.95
CA ARG A 389 -7.25 -1.26 14.24
C ARG A 389 -8.61 -1.34 14.95
N ASN A 390 -8.83 -0.50 15.96
CA ASN A 390 -10.09 -0.47 16.71
C ASN A 390 -11.29 -0.05 15.83
N ASN A 391 -11.08 0.92 14.92
CA ASN A 391 -12.06 1.34 13.93
C ASN A 391 -12.43 0.20 12.97
N LEU A 392 -11.43 -0.49 12.39
CA LEU A 392 -11.66 -1.66 11.52
C LEU A 392 -12.39 -2.79 12.26
N ILE A 393 -12.07 -3.05 13.54
CA ILE A 393 -12.81 -4.02 14.38
C ILE A 393 -14.26 -3.56 14.62
N ALA A 394 -14.49 -2.28 14.91
CA ALA A 394 -15.84 -1.75 15.10
C ALA A 394 -16.69 -1.85 13.82
N LEU A 395 -16.10 -1.59 12.65
CA LEU A 395 -16.72 -1.81 11.35
C LEU A 395 -16.98 -3.30 11.07
N ALA A 396 -16.06 -4.19 11.45
CA ALA A 396 -16.23 -5.63 11.29
C ALA A 396 -17.39 -6.18 12.15
N GLU A 397 -17.53 -5.75 13.40
CA GLU A 397 -18.67 -6.14 14.25
C GLU A 397 -19.99 -5.51 13.73
N LYS A 398 -19.96 -4.27 13.22
CA LYS A 398 -21.12 -3.58 12.61
C LYS A 398 -21.68 -4.35 11.39
N TYR A 399 -20.82 -4.98 10.60
CA TYR A 399 -21.20 -5.71 9.38
C TYR A 399 -21.09 -7.25 9.51
N LYS A 400 -21.01 -7.77 10.74
CA LYS A 400 -20.86 -9.20 11.02
C LYS A 400 -22.02 -10.03 10.44
N GLY A 401 -21.68 -11.12 9.77
CA GLY A 401 -22.62 -11.96 9.02
C GLY A 401 -22.89 -11.47 7.59
N ALA A 402 -22.32 -10.34 7.18
CA ALA A 402 -22.54 -9.73 5.87
C ALA A 402 -21.26 -9.32 5.13
N ILE A 403 -20.06 -9.54 5.68
CA ILE A 403 -18.82 -9.12 5.03
C ILE A 403 -18.56 -9.95 3.77
N ASN A 404 -18.75 -9.32 2.61
CA ASN A 404 -18.35 -9.78 1.29
C ASN A 404 -17.39 -8.73 0.67
N ALA A 405 -16.98 -8.88 -0.60
CA ALA A 405 -16.09 -7.90 -1.22
C ALA A 405 -16.65 -6.48 -1.18
N THR A 406 -17.89 -6.24 -1.61
CA THR A 406 -18.51 -4.90 -1.63
C THR A 406 -18.70 -4.28 -0.23
N VAL A 407 -18.87 -5.11 0.80
CA VAL A 407 -18.84 -4.63 2.19
C VAL A 407 -17.41 -4.32 2.65
N MET A 408 -16.40 -5.10 2.23
CA MET A 408 -14.99 -4.81 2.52
C MET A 408 -14.50 -3.56 1.81
N GLU A 409 -14.88 -3.35 0.54
CA GLU A 409 -14.67 -2.11 -0.24
C GLU A 409 -15.18 -0.89 0.58
N ALA A 410 -16.40 -0.98 1.12
CA ALA A 410 -16.99 0.06 1.96
C ALA A 410 -16.35 0.22 3.35
N ILE A 411 -15.77 -0.85 3.92
CA ILE A 411 -14.98 -0.78 5.17
C ILE A 411 -13.68 -0.01 4.93
N LEU A 412 -12.95 -0.32 3.86
CA LEU A 412 -11.70 0.34 3.50
C LEU A 412 -11.92 1.79 3.05
N ASP A 413 -13.02 2.06 2.33
CA ASP A 413 -13.45 3.42 1.94
C ASP A 413 -13.94 4.28 3.12
N THR A 414 -14.12 3.69 4.31
CA THR A 414 -14.39 4.49 5.51
C THR A 414 -13.09 5.16 5.97
N ARG A 415 -13.05 6.49 5.84
CA ARG A 415 -11.90 7.33 6.24
C ARG A 415 -11.65 7.26 7.75
N TYR A 416 -10.42 7.53 8.17
CA TYR A 416 -10.05 7.61 9.58
C TYR A 416 -10.95 8.57 10.40
N ALA A 417 -11.21 9.77 9.86
CA ALA A 417 -12.06 10.78 10.50
C ALA A 417 -13.54 10.36 10.64
N ASP A 418 -13.99 9.42 9.81
CA ASP A 418 -15.37 8.89 9.79
C ASP A 418 -15.50 7.55 10.55
N GLY A 419 -14.46 7.14 11.29
CA GLY A 419 -14.44 5.91 12.10
C GLY A 419 -13.94 4.66 11.35
N GLY A 420 -13.10 4.84 10.32
CA GLY A 420 -12.40 3.77 9.60
C GLY A 420 -10.88 3.94 9.66
N ALA A 421 -10.18 3.67 8.55
CA ALA A 421 -8.71 3.57 8.57
C ALA A 421 -7.97 4.16 7.35
N SER A 422 -8.66 4.70 6.34
CA SER A 422 -8.02 5.31 5.14
C SER A 422 -7.85 6.82 5.24
N PHE A 423 -6.93 7.35 4.42
CA PHE A 423 -6.53 8.77 4.39
C PHE A 423 -6.51 9.32 2.96
N ASP A 424 -7.46 10.21 2.63
CA ASP A 424 -7.45 10.91 1.33
C ASP A 424 -6.38 11.99 1.24
N THR A 425 -6.06 12.64 2.36
CA THR A 425 -5.12 13.79 2.46
C THR A 425 -4.33 13.71 3.76
N ALA A 426 -3.04 14.02 3.71
CA ALA A 426 -2.19 14.12 4.88
C ALA A 426 -2.10 15.57 5.39
N PRO A 427 -1.74 15.78 6.68
CA PRO A 427 -1.00 16.96 7.10
C PRO A 427 0.33 17.05 6.31
N GLU A 428 0.94 18.24 6.27
CA GLU A 428 2.24 18.44 5.64
C GLU A 428 3.32 17.54 6.29
N GLY A 429 3.76 16.51 5.57
CA GLY A 429 4.71 15.47 6.04
C GLY A 429 4.13 14.04 6.13
N GLY A 430 2.82 13.89 6.37
CA GLY A 430 2.21 12.60 6.71
C GLY A 430 1.87 11.67 5.53
N SER A 431 1.42 10.45 5.88
CA SER A 431 0.98 9.44 4.90
C SER A 431 -0.47 9.62 4.43
N VAL A 432 -0.72 9.18 3.19
CA VAL A 432 -2.03 9.05 2.55
C VAL A 432 -2.21 7.64 1.99
N THR A 433 -3.45 7.17 1.85
CA THR A 433 -3.74 5.92 1.15
C THR A 433 -3.35 6.06 -0.32
N ILE A 434 -2.35 5.29 -0.77
CA ILE A 434 -1.85 5.30 -2.15
C ILE A 434 -2.71 4.37 -3.01
N TYR A 435 -2.92 3.14 -2.52
CA TYR A 435 -3.83 2.16 -3.09
C TYR A 435 -4.47 1.30 -2.00
N GLN A 436 -5.54 0.62 -2.38
CA GLN A 436 -6.28 -0.32 -1.55
C GLN A 436 -6.52 -1.59 -2.36
N PHE A 437 -6.61 -2.73 -1.68
CA PHE A 437 -7.07 -3.97 -2.31
C PHE A 437 -8.11 -4.69 -1.46
N VAL A 438 -9.00 -5.42 -2.14
CA VAL A 438 -9.82 -6.48 -1.56
C VAL A 438 -9.55 -7.77 -2.33
N TYR A 439 -9.32 -8.89 -1.65
CA TYR A 439 -9.01 -10.16 -2.28
C TYR A 439 -9.89 -11.29 -1.73
N ILE A 440 -10.38 -12.15 -2.62
CA ILE A 440 -11.13 -13.38 -2.29
C ILE A 440 -10.29 -14.58 -2.75
N PRO A 441 -9.50 -15.22 -1.87
CA PRO A 441 -8.54 -16.26 -2.29
C PRO A 441 -9.22 -17.46 -2.97
N LYS A 442 -10.41 -17.84 -2.50
CA LYS A 442 -11.22 -18.94 -3.05
C LYS A 442 -11.49 -18.85 -4.55
N ILE A 443 -11.68 -17.64 -5.08
CA ILE A 443 -11.90 -17.41 -6.53
C ILE A 443 -10.75 -16.66 -7.20
N ARG A 444 -9.66 -16.37 -6.46
CA ARG A 444 -8.52 -15.55 -6.88
C ARG A 444 -8.97 -14.27 -7.62
N MET A 445 -9.92 -13.55 -7.02
CA MET A 445 -10.41 -12.25 -7.50
C MET A 445 -9.80 -11.13 -6.66
N LEU A 446 -9.18 -10.16 -7.32
CA LEU A 446 -8.49 -9.02 -6.73
C LEU A 446 -9.19 -7.72 -7.17
N TYR A 447 -9.80 -7.02 -6.24
CA TYR A 447 -10.37 -5.70 -6.46
C TYR A 447 -9.34 -4.64 -6.06
N LEU A 448 -9.07 -3.67 -6.93
CA LEU A 448 -8.03 -2.65 -6.73
C LEU A 448 -8.60 -1.24 -6.87
N LYS A 449 -8.07 -0.32 -6.06
CA LYS A 449 -8.42 1.11 -6.09
C LYS A 449 -7.21 1.97 -5.74
N ALA A 450 -7.10 3.17 -6.31
CA ALA A 450 -6.28 4.25 -5.74
C ALA A 450 -7.16 5.45 -5.41
N PRO A 451 -7.37 5.76 -4.12
CA PRO A 451 -8.11 6.95 -3.69
C PRO A 451 -7.64 8.21 -4.42
N THR A 452 -8.60 9.04 -4.84
CA THR A 452 -8.42 10.24 -5.67
C THR A 452 -7.95 10.02 -7.12
N TYR A 453 -7.77 8.78 -7.60
CA TYR A 453 -7.30 8.49 -8.96
C TYR A 453 -8.16 7.48 -9.75
N ASP A 454 -8.60 6.38 -9.14
CA ASP A 454 -9.62 5.48 -9.71
C ASP A 454 -10.51 4.84 -8.63
N ASP A 455 -11.63 4.27 -9.06
CA ASP A 455 -12.56 3.47 -8.26
C ASP A 455 -12.25 1.96 -8.31
N TRP A 456 -12.92 1.19 -7.45
CA TRP A 456 -12.76 -0.26 -7.33
C TRP A 456 -12.92 -1.00 -8.68
N THR A 457 -11.82 -1.55 -9.18
CA THR A 457 -11.71 -2.27 -10.46
C THR A 457 -11.47 -3.76 -10.19
N ALA A 458 -12.24 -4.66 -10.81
CA ALA A 458 -12.23 -6.10 -10.48
C ALA A 458 -11.30 -6.92 -11.41
N VAL A 459 -10.12 -7.30 -10.92
CA VAL A 459 -9.08 -8.06 -11.65
C VAL A 459 -9.17 -9.58 -11.36
N PRO A 460 -9.60 -10.41 -12.34
CA PRO A 460 -9.66 -11.87 -12.15
C PRO A 460 -8.29 -12.52 -12.37
N LEU A 461 -7.62 -12.94 -11.29
CA LEU A 461 -6.29 -13.58 -11.39
C LEU A 461 -6.37 -15.07 -11.78
N ALA A 462 -7.45 -15.76 -11.40
CA ALA A 462 -7.66 -17.18 -11.72
C ALA A 462 -7.35 -17.59 -13.19
N PRO A 463 -7.86 -16.90 -14.24
CA PRO A 463 -7.56 -17.24 -15.63
C PRO A 463 -6.14 -16.85 -16.11
N LEU A 464 -5.39 -16.06 -15.33
CA LEU A 464 -4.04 -15.61 -15.69
C LEU A 464 -2.97 -16.60 -15.23
N PHE A 465 -3.23 -17.32 -14.14
CA PHE A 465 -2.38 -18.42 -13.68
C PHE A 465 -2.49 -19.64 -14.61
N LYS A 466 -1.35 -20.14 -15.05
CA LYS A 466 -1.22 -21.40 -15.81
C LYS A 466 -1.64 -22.57 -14.91
N ASN A 467 -2.41 -23.52 -15.44
CA ASN A 467 -2.72 -24.77 -14.74
C ASN A 467 -1.46 -25.65 -14.56
N PRO A 468 -1.46 -26.61 -13.62
CA PRO A 468 -0.40 -27.61 -13.50
C PRO A 468 -0.19 -28.44 -14.77
#